data_AF-A0A3P8LAU8-F1
#
_entry.id   AF-A0A3P8LAU8-F1
#
_cell.length_a   1.000
_cell.length_b   1.000
_cell.length_c   1.000
_cell.angle_alpha   90.00
_cell.angle_beta   90.00
_cell.angle_gamma   90.00
#
_symmetry.space_group_name_H-M   'P 1'
#
loop_
_entity.id
_entity.type
_entity.pdbx_description
1 polymer ?
#
loop_
_entity_poly.entity_id
_entity_poly.type
_entity_poly.pdbx_seq_one_letter_code
_entity_poly.pdbx_strand_id
1 'polypeptide(L)'
;MLFNPDICQKFVKFCESETEALKADQALVCGACDFLVTKQIPNLVKDCLSLCVTPQDGRALVEILHQRGINVRYLNRVIECLNQKPSLLYLKRIAVIEILIRSAKHVFKQYLQEVDPMLLSVGVAHFLNCLLTNCSNLNPLTGVDEQVLKLNKNKKGKKKPKNLRESPGVQRLQILRSFCSMVGIQLLLRDYQLTPPNGAKHHTKPVFQTEDIISLYPVVKHLHPHATDAYHYFTTGQARISAGHLQEGFELINESLSLLTGVYGPLHPDIGACNRLLARLSYVMGEHQAALLFQHRATMISERVHGVDNPNTTTEYVSYWHDLM
;
A
#
# COMPACT_ATOMS: atom_id res chain seq x y z
N MET A 1 19.63 -4.24 19.88
CA MET A 1 19.20 -3.65 21.16
C MET A 1 18.00 -4.44 21.63
N LEU A 2 18.10 -5.09 22.79
CA LEU A 2 16.96 -5.69 23.48
C LEU A 2 16.53 -4.68 24.56
N PHE A 3 15.30 -4.18 24.48
CA PHE A 3 14.66 -3.35 25.51
C PHE A 3 13.19 -3.79 25.60
N ASN A 4 12.55 -3.61 26.74
CA ASN A 4 11.12 -3.92 26.88
C ASN A 4 10.25 -2.89 26.15
N PRO A 5 9.53 -3.27 25.07
CA PRO A 5 8.70 -2.34 24.31
C PRO A 5 7.41 -1.92 25.05
N ASP A 6 7.02 -2.68 26.08
CA ASP A 6 5.78 -2.46 26.84
C ASP A 6 6.00 -1.58 28.07
N ILE A 7 7.22 -1.07 28.27
CA ILE A 7 7.61 -0.27 29.44
C ILE A 7 6.72 0.96 29.70
N CYS A 8 6.18 1.54 28.63
CA CYS A 8 5.30 2.73 28.70
C CYS A 8 3.80 2.38 28.75
N GLN A 9 3.42 1.11 28.81
CA GLN A 9 2.01 0.69 28.82
C GLN A 9 1.40 0.76 30.22
N LYS A 10 0.33 1.56 30.36
CA LYS A 10 -0.32 1.81 31.66
C LYS A 10 -0.97 0.59 32.31
N PHE A 11 -1.21 -0.49 31.56
CA PHE A 11 -1.89 -1.69 32.05
C PHE A 11 -0.93 -2.82 32.46
N VAL A 12 0.38 -2.65 32.24
CA VAL A 12 1.39 -3.63 32.63
C VAL A 12 1.89 -3.28 34.03
N LYS A 13 1.91 -4.26 34.93
CA LYS A 13 2.50 -4.15 36.27
C LYS A 13 3.82 -4.89 36.29
N PHE A 14 4.88 -4.18 36.63
CA PHE A 14 6.23 -4.75 36.73
C PHE A 14 6.58 -5.03 38.19
N CYS A 15 7.52 -5.96 38.41
CA CYS A 15 7.98 -6.29 39.75
C CYS A 15 8.84 -5.15 40.32
N GLU A 16 8.74 -4.90 41.63
CA GLU A 16 9.48 -3.82 42.30
C GLU A 16 11.01 -4.05 42.26
N SER A 17 11.44 -5.31 42.18
CA SER A 17 12.85 -5.70 42.05
C SER A 17 13.49 -5.29 40.71
N GLU A 18 12.70 -4.98 39.69
CA GLU A 18 13.19 -4.66 38.34
C GLU A 18 13.25 -3.15 38.07
N THR A 19 12.97 -2.30 39.06
CA THR A 19 12.81 -0.85 38.92
C THR A 19 13.97 -0.13 38.23
N GLU A 20 15.22 -0.55 38.46
CA GLU A 20 16.39 0.03 37.78
C GLU A 20 16.47 -0.35 36.31
N ALA A 21 16.23 -1.63 35.98
CA ALA A 21 16.18 -2.11 34.60
C ALA A 21 15.05 -1.45 33.81
N LEU A 22 13.88 -1.27 34.44
CA LEU A 22 12.74 -0.57 33.86
C LEU A 22 13.06 0.89 33.50
N LYS A 23 13.80 1.61 34.36
CA LYS A 23 14.24 2.98 34.07
C LYS A 23 15.21 3.03 32.89
N ALA A 24 16.15 2.08 32.82
CA ALA A 24 17.07 1.98 31.70
C ALA A 24 16.34 1.71 30.38
N ASP A 25 15.40 0.76 30.37
CA ASP A 25 14.57 0.46 29.21
C ASP A 25 13.70 1.65 28.79
N GLN A 26 13.11 2.37 29.74
CA GLN A 26 12.35 3.58 29.45
C GLN A 26 13.23 4.65 28.79
N ALA A 27 14.45 4.86 29.29
CA ALA A 27 15.40 5.79 28.69
C ALA A 27 15.78 5.36 27.26
N LEU A 28 15.97 4.06 27.01
CA LEU A 28 16.22 3.53 25.67
C LEU A 28 15.03 3.76 24.73
N VAL A 29 13.80 3.51 25.18
CA VAL A 29 12.57 3.75 24.39
C VAL A 29 12.43 5.23 24.05
N CYS A 30 12.64 6.13 25.01
CA CYS A 30 12.61 7.57 24.78
C CYS A 30 13.71 7.99 23.79
N GLY A 31 14.95 7.53 23.98
CA GLY A 31 16.06 7.81 23.08
C GLY A 31 15.81 7.31 21.65
N ALA A 32 15.21 6.11 21.49
CA ALA A 32 14.82 5.58 20.19
C ALA A 32 13.72 6.44 19.53
N CYS A 33 12.71 6.86 20.30
CA CYS A 33 11.66 7.76 19.79
C CYS A 33 12.23 9.11 19.35
N ASP A 34 13.13 9.70 20.15
CA ASP A 34 13.80 10.95 19.83
C ASP A 34 14.67 10.81 18.58
N PHE A 35 15.41 9.70 18.44
CA PHE A 35 16.18 9.40 17.24
C PHE A 35 15.29 9.28 15.99
N LEU A 36 14.13 8.62 16.10
CA LEU A 36 13.19 8.52 14.99
C LEU A 36 12.70 9.90 14.54
N VAL A 37 12.28 10.74 15.49
CA VAL A 37 11.69 12.06 15.20
C VAL A 37 12.71 13.09 14.76
N THR A 38 13.91 13.10 15.35
CA THR A 38 14.93 14.13 15.13
C THR A 38 15.97 13.75 14.07
N LYS A 39 16.16 12.46 13.77
CA LYS A 39 17.16 11.97 12.80
C LYS A 39 16.52 11.20 11.65
N GLN A 40 15.83 10.09 11.92
CA GLN A 40 15.38 9.18 10.85
C GLN A 40 14.33 9.80 9.91
N ILE A 41 13.31 10.47 10.46
CA ILE A 41 12.29 11.13 9.64
C ILE A 41 12.89 12.27 8.80
N PRO A 42 13.70 13.21 9.36
CA PRO A 42 14.39 14.20 8.54
C PRO A 42 15.31 13.61 7.48
N ASN A 43 16.03 12.52 7.79
CA ASN A 43 16.89 11.83 6.83
C ASN A 43 16.07 11.22 5.68
N LEU A 44 14.92 10.60 5.97
CA LEU A 44 14.01 10.12 4.93
C LEU A 44 13.59 11.26 3.98
N VAL A 45 13.23 12.42 4.52
CA VAL A 45 12.85 13.59 3.71
C VAL A 45 14.03 14.10 2.88
N LYS A 46 15.25 14.10 3.44
CA LYS A 46 16.48 14.47 2.72
C LYS A 46 16.77 13.51 1.56
N ASP A 47 16.55 12.21 1.77
CA ASP A 47 16.77 11.20 0.73
C ASP A 47 15.71 11.28 -0.37
N CYS A 48 14.49 11.70 -0.03
CA CYS A 48 13.47 12.03 -1.03
C CYS A 48 13.82 13.31 -1.82
N LEU A 49 14.42 14.32 -1.17
CA LEU A 49 14.87 15.55 -1.84
C LEU A 49 16.02 15.31 -2.82
N SER A 50 16.90 14.36 -2.50
CA SER A 50 18.03 13.97 -3.34
C SER A 50 17.66 12.92 -4.39
N LEU A 51 16.39 12.50 -4.46
CA LEU A 51 15.88 11.46 -5.35
C LEU A 51 16.52 10.08 -5.14
N CYS A 52 17.24 9.87 -4.04
CA CYS A 52 17.73 8.55 -3.63
C CYS A 52 16.56 7.58 -3.34
N VAL A 53 15.42 8.13 -2.92
CA VAL A 53 14.20 7.39 -2.62
C VAL A 53 13.00 8.13 -3.18
N THR A 54 12.19 7.49 -4.01
CA THR A 54 11.04 8.11 -4.69
C THR A 54 9.77 7.26 -4.55
N PRO A 55 9.04 7.37 -3.44
CA PRO A 55 7.80 6.61 -3.23
C PRO A 55 6.77 7.02 -4.28
N GLN A 56 6.30 6.05 -5.07
CA GLN A 56 5.32 6.30 -6.14
C GLN A 56 3.88 6.22 -5.64
N ASP A 57 3.63 5.46 -4.56
CA ASP A 57 2.32 5.30 -3.95
C ASP A 57 2.40 5.13 -2.42
N GLY A 58 1.23 4.98 -1.78
CA GLY A 58 1.13 4.84 -0.33
C GLY A 58 1.76 3.55 0.20
N ARG A 59 1.76 2.47 -0.60
CA ARG A 59 2.35 1.19 -0.24
C ARG A 59 3.88 1.30 -0.21
N ALA A 60 4.49 1.82 -1.26
CA ALA A 60 5.93 2.07 -1.33
C ALA A 60 6.38 2.99 -0.21
N LEU A 61 5.62 4.05 0.08
CA LEU A 61 5.91 4.95 1.22
C LEU A 61 5.95 4.18 2.55
N VAL A 62 4.97 3.32 2.81
CA VAL A 62 4.91 2.53 4.04
C VAL A 62 6.04 1.51 4.11
N GLU A 63 6.39 0.85 3.01
CA GLU A 63 7.51 -0.08 2.93
C GLU A 63 8.84 0.63 3.22
N ILE A 64 9.07 1.81 2.65
CA ILE A 64 10.25 2.65 2.91
C ILE A 64 10.31 3.10 4.38
N LEU A 65 9.17 3.47 4.97
CA LEU A 65 9.12 3.80 6.40
C LEU A 65 9.55 2.60 7.25
N HIS A 66 9.03 1.41 6.96
CA HIS A 66 9.38 0.20 7.69
C HIS A 66 10.84 -0.22 7.50
N GLN A 67 11.40 -0.09 6.29
CA GLN A 67 12.83 -0.35 6.02
C GLN A 67 13.76 0.52 6.87
N ARG A 68 13.29 1.70 7.31
CA ARG A 68 14.01 2.61 8.20
C ARG A 68 13.62 2.47 9.67
N GLY A 69 12.81 1.47 10.02
CA GLY A 69 12.30 1.28 11.38
C GLY A 69 11.29 2.35 11.81
N ILE A 70 10.75 3.15 10.88
CA ILE A 70 9.76 4.19 11.16
C ILE A 70 8.37 3.55 11.14
N ASN A 71 7.71 3.52 12.30
CA ASN A 71 6.34 3.04 12.39
C ASN A 71 5.36 4.01 11.68
N VAL A 72 4.34 3.48 11.01
CA VAL A 72 3.32 4.27 10.28
C VAL A 72 2.57 5.27 11.19
N ARG A 73 2.57 5.09 12.51
CA ARG A 73 2.03 6.10 13.45
C ARG A 73 2.69 7.48 13.31
N TYR A 74 3.93 7.53 12.81
CA TYR A 74 4.67 8.77 12.58
C TYR A 74 4.34 9.43 11.23
N LEU A 75 3.39 8.92 10.45
CA LEU A 75 3.05 9.47 9.14
C LEU A 75 2.63 10.94 9.21
N ASN A 76 1.93 11.36 10.27
CA ASN A 76 1.61 12.78 10.47
C ASN A 76 2.87 13.63 10.70
N ARG A 77 3.85 13.11 11.44
CA ARG A 77 5.14 13.79 11.64
C ARG A 77 5.93 13.93 10.34
N VAL A 78 5.86 12.92 9.48
CA VAL A 78 6.44 12.99 8.12
C VAL A 78 5.77 14.12 7.32
N ILE A 79 4.44 14.24 7.36
CA ILE A 79 3.70 15.32 6.68
C ILE A 79 4.09 16.70 7.20
N GLU A 80 4.27 16.86 8.51
CA GLU A 80 4.75 18.11 9.11
C GLU A 80 6.13 18.52 8.57
N CYS A 81 7.06 17.58 8.44
CA CYS A 81 8.37 17.84 7.84
C CYS A 81 8.26 18.19 6.34
N LEU A 82 7.33 17.56 5.61
CA LEU A 82 7.09 17.84 4.20
C LEU A 82 6.42 19.19 3.95
N ASN A 83 5.66 19.73 4.90
CA ASN A 83 5.04 21.06 4.79
C ASN A 83 6.07 22.17 4.53
N GLN A 84 7.30 21.97 5.01
CA GLN A 84 8.39 22.93 4.84
C GLN A 84 9.08 22.81 3.47
N LYS A 85 8.70 21.84 2.61
CA LYS A 85 9.40 21.49 1.36
C LYS A 85 8.41 21.43 0.17
N PRO A 86 8.20 22.54 -0.57
CA PRO A 86 7.23 22.59 -1.66
C PRO A 86 7.57 21.63 -2.82
N SER A 87 8.86 21.33 -3.05
CA SER A 87 9.32 20.37 -4.05
C SER A 87 8.82 18.94 -3.83
N LEU A 88 8.43 18.59 -2.60
CA LEU A 88 7.90 17.28 -2.23
C LEU A 88 6.37 17.27 -2.03
N LEU A 89 5.66 18.19 -2.71
CA LEU A 89 4.20 18.25 -2.64
C LEU A 89 3.53 16.93 -3.05
N TYR A 90 4.10 16.23 -4.04
CA TYR A 90 3.61 14.90 -4.46
C TYR A 90 3.65 13.90 -3.31
N LEU A 91 4.75 13.86 -2.56
CA LEU A 91 4.95 12.94 -1.44
C LEU A 91 4.04 13.29 -0.26
N LYS A 92 3.87 14.58 0.02
CA LYS A 92 2.88 15.05 1.00
C LYS A 92 1.49 14.55 0.63
N ARG A 93 1.12 14.63 -0.64
CA ARG A 93 -0.19 14.18 -1.11
C ARG A 93 -0.37 12.66 -0.95
N ILE A 94 0.65 11.86 -1.28
CA ILE A 94 0.64 10.41 -1.04
C ILE A 94 0.44 10.12 0.46
N ALA A 95 1.19 10.78 1.33
CA ALA A 95 1.11 10.57 2.79
C ALA A 95 -0.28 10.93 3.35
N VAL A 96 -0.87 12.04 2.90
CA VAL A 96 -2.23 12.45 3.29
C VAL A 96 -3.28 11.43 2.84
N ILE A 97 -3.18 10.94 1.59
CA ILE A 97 -4.07 9.90 1.07
C ILE A 97 -3.95 8.62 1.91
N GLU A 98 -2.74 8.21 2.26
CA GLU A 98 -2.51 7.02 3.09
C GLU A 98 -3.12 7.13 4.49
N ILE A 99 -3.05 8.31 5.13
CA ILE A 99 -3.77 8.58 6.40
C ILE A 99 -5.28 8.45 6.21
N LEU A 100 -5.83 9.08 5.16
CA LEU A 100 -7.26 9.10 4.87
C LEU A 100 -7.78 7.67 4.67
N ILE A 101 -7.09 6.87 3.85
CA ILE A 101 -7.51 5.50 3.53
C ILE A 101 -7.42 4.60 4.75
N ARG A 102 -6.37 4.70 5.57
CA ARG A 102 -6.27 3.91 6.81
C ARG A 102 -7.38 4.24 7.80
N SER A 103 -7.72 5.53 7.92
CA SER A 103 -8.82 5.99 8.76
C SER A 103 -10.17 5.50 8.22
N ALA A 104 -10.40 5.65 6.91
CA ALA A 104 -11.60 5.16 6.24
C ALA A 104 -11.75 3.64 6.41
N LYS A 105 -10.67 2.86 6.27
CA LYS A 105 -10.68 1.41 6.49
C LYS A 105 -11.09 1.05 7.91
N HIS A 106 -10.61 1.78 8.91
CA HIS A 106 -10.98 1.52 10.30
C HIS A 106 -12.48 1.72 10.53
N VAL A 107 -13.04 2.82 10.01
CA VAL A 107 -14.48 3.10 10.06
C VAL A 107 -15.27 2.06 9.25
N PHE A 108 -14.80 1.72 8.05
CA PHE A 108 -15.43 0.75 7.17
C PHE A 108 -15.54 -0.64 7.79
N LYS A 109 -14.47 -1.10 8.47
CA LYS A 109 -14.47 -2.41 9.13
C LYS A 109 -15.56 -2.49 10.20
N GLN A 110 -15.69 -1.47 11.04
CA GLN A 110 -16.72 -1.43 12.08
C GLN A 110 -18.12 -1.29 11.45
N TYR A 111 -18.25 -0.47 10.41
CA TYR A 111 -19.49 -0.29 9.68
C TYR A 111 -20.00 -1.61 9.07
N LEU A 112 -19.14 -2.34 8.35
CA LEU A 112 -19.50 -3.62 7.72
C LEU A 112 -19.87 -4.71 8.73
N GLN A 113 -19.31 -4.69 9.95
CA GLN A 113 -19.70 -5.64 11.01
C GLN A 113 -21.15 -5.47 11.47
N GLU A 114 -21.73 -4.27 11.26
CA GLU A 114 -23.14 -3.98 11.56
C GLU A 114 -24.07 -4.29 10.39
N VAL A 115 -23.54 -4.58 9.19
CA VAL A 115 -24.32 -4.83 7.97
C VAL A 115 -24.62 -6.32 7.83
N ASP A 116 -25.87 -6.65 7.53
CA ASP A 116 -26.29 -8.00 7.20
C ASP A 116 -25.49 -8.55 6.00
N PRO A 117 -24.93 -9.77 6.06
CA PRO A 117 -24.21 -10.37 4.94
C PRO A 117 -24.97 -10.36 3.61
N MET A 118 -26.31 -10.44 3.63
CA MET A 118 -27.14 -10.36 2.41
C MET A 118 -27.16 -8.96 1.78
N LEU A 119 -26.84 -7.92 2.55
CA LEU A 119 -26.85 -6.52 2.15
C LEU A 119 -25.44 -5.93 2.01
N LEU A 120 -24.43 -6.78 1.85
CA LEU A 120 -23.04 -6.34 1.82
C LEU A 120 -22.77 -5.36 0.67
N SER A 121 -23.26 -5.66 -0.55
CA SER A 121 -23.13 -4.78 -1.71
C SER A 121 -23.77 -3.41 -1.48
N VAL A 122 -24.96 -3.39 -0.88
CA VAL A 122 -25.67 -2.16 -0.47
C VAL A 122 -24.83 -1.35 0.50
N GLY A 123 -24.28 -1.99 1.53
CA GLY A 123 -23.45 -1.35 2.53
C GLY A 123 -22.18 -0.75 1.93
N VAL A 124 -21.47 -1.51 1.08
CA VAL A 124 -20.25 -1.04 0.42
C VAL A 124 -20.55 0.15 -0.50
N ALA A 125 -21.59 0.07 -1.35
CA ALA A 125 -21.98 1.17 -2.23
C ALA A 125 -22.35 2.43 -1.44
N HIS A 126 -23.11 2.27 -0.34
CA HIS A 126 -23.44 3.38 0.54
C HIS A 126 -22.19 4.04 1.15
N PHE A 127 -21.26 3.23 1.66
CA PHE A 127 -20.02 3.73 2.24
C PHE A 127 -19.16 4.49 1.23
N LEU A 128 -19.00 3.95 0.01
CA LEU A 128 -18.22 4.60 -1.06
C LEU A 128 -18.83 5.93 -1.48
N ASN A 129 -20.16 6.01 -1.58
CA ASN A 129 -20.83 7.27 -1.84
C ASN A 129 -20.61 8.28 -0.69
N CYS A 130 -20.67 7.86 0.58
CA CYS A 130 -20.36 8.73 1.71
C CYS A 130 -18.91 9.21 1.73
N LEU A 131 -17.96 8.36 1.31
CA LEU A 131 -16.52 8.66 1.34
C LEU A 131 -16.10 9.58 0.18
N LEU A 132 -16.60 9.33 -1.02
CA LEU A 132 -16.05 9.87 -2.26
C LEU A 132 -16.99 10.82 -3.00
N THR A 133 -18.26 10.86 -2.62
CA THR A 133 -19.28 11.63 -3.34
C THR A 133 -20.02 12.56 -2.39
N ASN A 134 -20.60 13.61 -2.95
CA ASN A 134 -21.43 14.53 -2.20
C ASN A 134 -22.90 14.35 -2.65
N CYS A 135 -23.54 13.25 -2.25
CA CYS A 135 -24.94 12.97 -2.59
C CYS A 135 -25.85 13.35 -1.40
N SER A 136 -26.81 14.24 -1.62
CA SER A 136 -27.68 14.79 -0.55
C SER A 136 -28.71 13.80 -0.03
N ASN A 137 -29.11 12.81 -0.84
CA ASN A 137 -30.18 11.86 -0.54
C ASN A 137 -29.70 10.40 -0.63
N LEU A 138 -28.76 10.02 0.24
CA LEU A 138 -28.28 8.64 0.34
C LEU A 138 -29.23 7.77 1.17
N ASN A 139 -30.20 7.15 0.51
CA ASN A 139 -31.00 6.08 1.11
C ASN A 139 -30.46 4.71 0.64
N PRO A 140 -29.76 3.95 1.50
CA PRO A 140 -29.13 2.69 1.10
C PRO A 140 -30.15 1.61 0.69
N LEU A 141 -31.36 1.64 1.23
CA LEU A 141 -32.36 0.58 1.04
C LEU A 141 -33.35 0.86 -0.11
N THR A 142 -33.15 1.94 -0.87
CA THR A 142 -34.06 2.29 -1.97
C THR A 142 -33.91 1.28 -3.11
N GLY A 143 -34.96 0.51 -3.40
CA GLY A 143 -34.96 -0.51 -4.46
C GLY A 143 -34.50 -1.91 -4.02
N VAL A 144 -34.24 -2.13 -2.73
CA VAL A 144 -33.95 -3.47 -2.17
C VAL A 144 -35.26 -4.21 -1.92
N ASP A 145 -35.29 -5.51 -2.27
CA ASP A 145 -36.50 -6.35 -2.22
C ASP A 145 -37.13 -6.42 -0.81
N GLU A 146 -38.46 -6.32 -0.75
CA GLU A 146 -39.23 -6.11 0.49
C GLU A 146 -39.12 -7.29 1.48
N GLN A 147 -38.81 -8.49 0.97
CA GLN A 147 -38.59 -9.69 1.78
C GLN A 147 -37.27 -9.63 2.57
N VAL A 148 -36.22 -9.02 2.01
CA VAL A 148 -34.91 -8.86 2.68
C VAL A 148 -34.97 -7.77 3.75
N LEU A 149 -35.80 -6.75 3.54
CA LEU A 149 -36.02 -5.65 4.49
C LEU A 149 -36.72 -6.09 5.79
N LYS A 150 -37.52 -7.18 5.76
CA LYS A 150 -38.25 -7.69 6.92
C LYS A 150 -37.34 -8.27 8.01
N LEU A 151 -36.10 -8.66 7.67
CA LEU A 151 -35.12 -9.22 8.60
C LEU A 151 -34.33 -8.16 9.39
N ASN A 152 -34.34 -6.89 8.96
CA ASN A 152 -33.44 -5.84 9.47
C ASN A 152 -34.09 -4.75 10.35
N LYS A 153 -35.23 -5.05 10.98
CA LYS A 153 -35.84 -4.10 11.93
C LYS A 153 -35.14 -4.16 13.28
N ASN A 154 -33.97 -3.55 13.42
CA ASN A 154 -33.51 -2.98 14.70
C ASN A 154 -32.29 -2.06 14.56
N LYS A 155 -32.28 -1.02 15.41
CA LYS A 155 -31.25 0.03 15.62
C LYS A 155 -31.37 1.28 14.72
N LYS A 156 -32.32 2.14 15.09
CA LYS A 156 -32.26 3.58 14.75
C LYS A 156 -31.37 4.31 15.75
N GLY A 157 -30.29 4.87 15.23
CA GLY A 157 -29.58 5.95 15.88
C GLY A 157 -28.29 6.24 15.14
N LYS A 158 -28.19 7.39 14.46
CA LYS A 158 -26.90 8.04 14.22
C LYS A 158 -27.09 9.50 13.84
N LYS A 159 -26.32 10.33 14.54
CA LYS A 159 -26.18 11.78 14.37
C LYS A 159 -25.54 12.07 13.01
N LYS A 160 -25.95 13.18 12.39
CA LYS A 160 -25.37 13.70 11.14
C LYS A 160 -23.87 14.01 11.34
N PRO A 161 -22.95 13.41 10.56
CA PRO A 161 -21.57 13.87 10.54
C PRO A 161 -21.49 15.24 9.83
N LYS A 162 -20.62 16.11 10.33
CA LYS A 162 -20.34 17.41 9.70
C LYS A 162 -19.55 17.17 8.41
N ASN A 163 -19.98 17.82 7.32
CA ASN A 163 -19.36 17.71 6.00
C ASN A 163 -17.85 17.99 6.07
N LEU A 164 -17.05 17.04 5.61
CA LEU A 164 -15.61 17.16 5.46
C LEU A 164 -15.34 18.22 4.38
N ARG A 165 -14.64 19.30 4.74
CA ARG A 165 -14.23 20.34 3.79
C ARG A 165 -13.41 19.70 2.67
N GLU A 166 -13.78 19.98 1.43
CA GLU A 166 -13.00 19.59 0.25
C GLU A 166 -11.60 20.21 0.38
N SER A 167 -10.57 19.37 0.55
CA SER A 167 -9.19 19.78 0.38
C SER A 167 -8.91 19.82 -1.13
N PRO A 168 -8.65 20.99 -1.72
CA PRO A 168 -8.36 21.11 -3.14
C PRO A 168 -7.05 20.38 -3.42
N GLY A 169 -7.11 19.31 -4.20
CA GLY A 169 -5.92 18.61 -4.69
C GLY A 169 -5.87 17.09 -4.48
N VAL A 170 -6.82 16.48 -3.78
CA VAL A 170 -6.86 15.01 -3.64
C VAL A 170 -7.69 14.39 -4.77
N GLN A 171 -7.06 13.65 -5.68
CA GLN A 171 -7.77 12.92 -6.73
C GLN A 171 -8.63 11.81 -6.12
N ARG A 172 -9.96 12.00 -6.14
CA ARG A 172 -10.95 11.05 -5.62
C ARG A 172 -10.79 9.64 -6.20
N LEU A 173 -10.40 9.55 -7.47
CA LEU A 173 -10.13 8.28 -8.14
C LEU A 173 -8.94 7.53 -7.50
N GLN A 174 -7.88 8.26 -7.13
CA GLN A 174 -6.73 7.65 -6.44
C GLN A 174 -7.14 7.11 -5.06
N ILE A 175 -7.99 7.85 -4.33
CA ILE A 175 -8.55 7.36 -3.06
C ILE A 175 -9.39 6.10 -3.30
N LEU A 176 -10.29 6.11 -4.29
CA LEU A 176 -11.14 4.97 -4.63
C LEU A 176 -10.31 3.71 -4.86
N ARG A 177 -9.33 3.78 -5.77
CA ARG A 177 -8.47 2.63 -6.12
C ARG A 177 -7.71 2.12 -4.90
N SER A 178 -6.99 3.00 -4.21
CA SER A 178 -6.18 2.60 -3.07
C SER A 178 -7.03 2.10 -1.89
N PHE A 179 -8.25 2.61 -1.70
CA PHE A 179 -9.18 2.10 -0.69
C PHE A 179 -9.71 0.72 -1.06
N CYS A 180 -10.19 0.52 -2.29
CA CYS A 180 -10.66 -0.76 -2.78
C CYS A 180 -9.58 -1.84 -2.66
N SER A 181 -8.34 -1.55 -3.08
CA SER A 181 -7.23 -2.50 -2.96
C SER A 181 -6.83 -2.77 -1.50
N MET A 182 -6.92 -1.79 -0.60
CA MET A 182 -6.55 -1.98 0.80
C MET A 182 -7.56 -2.85 1.57
N VAL A 183 -8.82 -2.79 1.17
CA VAL A 183 -9.95 -3.45 1.84
C VAL A 183 -10.36 -4.75 1.15
N GLY A 184 -10.07 -4.87 -0.15
CA GLY A 184 -10.42 -6.04 -0.98
C GLY A 184 -11.78 -5.91 -1.65
N ILE A 185 -12.12 -4.73 -2.16
CA ILE A 185 -13.38 -4.49 -2.88
C ILE A 185 -13.10 -4.58 -4.39
N GLN A 186 -13.86 -5.41 -5.09
CA GLN A 186 -13.87 -5.47 -6.54
C GLN A 186 -15.08 -4.73 -7.09
N LEU A 187 -14.82 -3.75 -7.95
CA LEU A 187 -15.84 -2.92 -8.60
C LEU A 187 -16.03 -3.33 -10.06
N LEU A 188 -17.22 -3.07 -10.58
CA LEU A 188 -17.52 -3.13 -12.00
C LEU A 188 -16.66 -2.13 -12.78
N LEU A 189 -16.14 -2.55 -13.93
CA LEU A 189 -15.36 -1.68 -14.80
C LEU A 189 -16.30 -0.69 -15.48
N ARG A 190 -16.30 0.55 -14.98
CA ARG A 190 -17.12 1.65 -15.48
C ARG A 190 -16.46 3.00 -15.16
N ASP A 191 -16.79 4.00 -15.96
CA ASP A 191 -16.44 5.39 -15.65
C ASP A 191 -17.32 5.96 -14.53
N TYR A 192 -16.75 6.01 -13.32
CA TYR A 192 -17.38 6.60 -12.15
C TYR A 192 -17.16 8.13 -12.11
N GLN A 193 -18.23 8.89 -12.31
CA GLN A 193 -18.20 10.35 -12.20
C GLN A 193 -18.20 10.78 -10.72
N LEU A 194 -17.01 10.89 -10.12
CA LEU A 194 -16.86 11.22 -8.69
C LEU A 194 -17.10 12.71 -8.39
N THR A 195 -17.00 13.57 -9.40
CA THR A 195 -17.34 15.00 -9.31
C THR A 195 -18.76 15.22 -9.84
N PRO A 196 -19.56 16.07 -9.17
CA PRO A 196 -20.90 16.39 -9.63
C PRO A 196 -20.86 17.04 -11.03
N PRO A 197 -21.77 16.65 -11.94
CA PRO A 197 -21.80 17.19 -13.29
C PRO A 197 -22.14 18.69 -13.29
N ASN A 198 -21.66 19.40 -14.31
CA ASN A 198 -21.99 20.82 -14.57
C ASN A 198 -21.69 21.79 -13.40
N GLY A 199 -20.72 21.46 -12.55
CA GLY A 199 -20.36 22.32 -11.40
C GLY A 199 -21.41 22.35 -10.28
N ALA A 200 -22.36 21.41 -10.28
CA ALA A 200 -23.34 21.30 -9.22
C ALA A 200 -22.66 21.03 -7.86
N LYS A 201 -23.30 21.44 -6.76
CA LYS A 201 -22.74 21.21 -5.41
C LYS A 201 -22.85 19.75 -4.96
N HIS A 202 -23.84 19.03 -5.50
CA HIS A 202 -24.19 17.68 -5.07
C HIS A 202 -24.56 16.79 -6.26
N HIS A 203 -24.34 15.47 -6.10
CA HIS A 203 -24.88 14.46 -7.02
C HIS A 203 -26.37 14.26 -6.78
N THR A 204 -27.15 14.24 -7.86
CA THR A 204 -28.61 14.01 -7.81
C THR A 204 -28.96 12.56 -7.51
N LYS A 205 -28.09 11.62 -7.90
CA LYS A 205 -28.22 10.19 -7.65
C LYS A 205 -26.91 9.64 -7.07
N PRO A 206 -26.96 8.53 -6.31
CA PRO A 206 -25.76 7.82 -5.88
C PRO A 206 -24.91 7.42 -7.09
N VAL A 207 -23.59 7.60 -7.01
CA VAL A 207 -22.65 7.24 -8.08
C VAL A 207 -22.37 5.74 -8.06
N PHE A 208 -22.22 5.17 -6.86
CA PHE A 208 -22.07 3.73 -6.66
C PHE A 208 -23.42 3.11 -6.35
N GLN A 209 -23.77 2.05 -7.07
CA GLN A 209 -24.97 1.25 -6.91
C GLN A 209 -24.62 -0.16 -6.44
N THR A 210 -25.65 -0.94 -6.11
CA THR A 210 -25.51 -2.34 -5.68
C THR A 210 -24.87 -3.21 -6.74
N GLU A 211 -25.18 -2.97 -8.02
CA GLU A 211 -24.66 -3.75 -9.14
C GLU A 211 -23.18 -3.47 -9.41
N ASP A 212 -22.67 -2.34 -8.92
CA ASP A 212 -21.25 -1.97 -9.08
C ASP A 212 -20.32 -2.82 -8.20
N ILE A 213 -20.85 -3.43 -7.13
CA ILE A 213 -20.04 -4.22 -6.19
C ILE A 213 -20.03 -5.67 -6.66
N ILE A 214 -18.96 -6.08 -7.36
CA ILE A 214 -18.81 -7.44 -7.88
C ILE A 214 -18.48 -8.42 -6.76
N SER A 215 -17.50 -8.07 -5.92
CA SER A 215 -16.99 -9.00 -4.90
C SER A 215 -16.31 -8.26 -3.76
N LEU A 216 -16.28 -8.90 -2.58
CA LEU A 216 -15.43 -8.54 -1.46
C LEU A 216 -14.53 -9.74 -1.15
N TYR A 217 -13.22 -9.58 -1.28
CA TYR A 217 -12.24 -10.63 -1.02
C TYR A 217 -11.37 -10.28 0.19
N PRO A 218 -10.95 -11.28 0.98
CA PRO A 218 -10.07 -11.04 2.12
C PRO A 218 -8.67 -10.63 1.63
N VAL A 219 -8.19 -9.48 2.11
CA VAL A 219 -6.79 -9.07 1.93
C VAL A 219 -5.95 -9.70 3.03
N VAL A 220 -5.29 -10.81 2.69
CA VAL A 220 -4.47 -11.57 3.64
C VAL A 220 -3.05 -11.02 3.66
N LYS A 221 -2.54 -10.73 4.86
CA LYS A 221 -1.12 -10.42 5.07
C LYS A 221 -0.39 -11.73 5.37
N HIS A 222 0.24 -12.31 4.37
CA HIS A 222 1.08 -13.48 4.56
C HIS A 222 2.47 -13.08 5.06
N LEU A 223 2.99 -13.84 6.02
CA LEU A 223 4.43 -13.90 6.24
C LEU A 223 4.99 -14.82 5.15
N HIS A 224 5.61 -14.23 4.13
CA HIS A 224 6.25 -15.03 3.08
C HIS A 224 7.42 -15.78 3.72
N PRO A 225 7.52 -17.12 3.55
CA PRO A 225 8.65 -17.87 4.10
C PRO A 225 9.94 -17.32 3.50
N HIS A 226 10.90 -16.91 4.31
CA HIS A 226 12.09 -16.25 3.77
C HIS A 226 13.07 -17.28 3.22
N ALA A 227 13.30 -17.26 1.90
CA ALA A 227 14.24 -18.16 1.22
C ALA A 227 15.69 -17.68 1.40
N THR A 228 16.24 -17.79 2.62
CA THR A 228 17.53 -17.20 3.02
C THR A 228 18.66 -17.50 2.03
N ASP A 229 18.78 -18.75 1.58
CA ASP A 229 19.83 -19.16 0.65
C ASP A 229 19.69 -18.46 -0.70
N ALA A 230 18.47 -18.37 -1.24
CA ALA A 230 18.21 -17.68 -2.49
C ALA A 230 18.57 -16.19 -2.41
N TYR A 231 18.21 -15.51 -1.30
CA TYR A 231 18.60 -14.12 -1.08
C TYR A 231 20.12 -13.95 -0.93
N HIS A 232 20.81 -14.93 -0.34
CA HIS A 232 22.27 -14.92 -0.26
C HIS A 232 22.90 -15.00 -1.66
N TYR A 233 22.42 -15.90 -2.52
CA TYR A 233 22.83 -15.98 -3.92
C TYR A 233 22.55 -14.68 -4.67
N PHE A 234 21.35 -14.12 -4.50
CA PHE A 234 20.96 -12.85 -5.13
C PHE A 234 21.88 -11.69 -4.74
N THR A 235 22.14 -11.53 -3.44
CA THR A 235 22.98 -10.45 -2.91
C THR A 235 24.44 -10.61 -3.33
N THR A 236 24.95 -11.85 -3.29
CA THR A 236 26.31 -12.17 -3.75
C THR A 236 26.45 -11.91 -5.25
N GLY A 237 25.44 -12.30 -6.05
CA GLY A 237 25.37 -12.02 -7.48
C GLY A 237 25.43 -10.52 -7.77
N GLN A 238 24.64 -9.71 -7.08
CA GLN A 238 24.70 -8.24 -7.20
C GLN A 238 26.09 -7.67 -6.87
N ALA A 239 26.73 -8.17 -5.82
CA ALA A 239 28.08 -7.74 -5.45
C ALA A 239 29.10 -8.08 -6.56
N ARG A 240 29.03 -9.29 -7.14
CA ARG A 240 29.92 -9.73 -8.24
C ARG A 240 29.73 -8.90 -9.50
N ILE A 241 28.47 -8.57 -9.85
CA ILE A 241 28.12 -7.70 -10.97
C ILE A 241 28.72 -6.31 -10.76
N SER A 242 28.60 -5.75 -9.54
CA SER A 242 29.19 -4.43 -9.22
C SER A 242 30.72 -4.42 -9.28
N ALA A 243 31.35 -5.58 -9.08
CA ALA A 243 32.79 -5.78 -9.22
C ALA A 243 33.23 -6.07 -10.68
N GLY A 244 32.29 -6.10 -11.64
CA GLY A 244 32.58 -6.32 -13.07
C GLY A 244 32.56 -7.78 -13.52
N HIS A 245 32.33 -8.75 -12.61
CA HIS A 245 32.26 -10.17 -12.94
C HIS A 245 30.86 -10.53 -13.43
N LEU A 246 30.55 -10.18 -14.69
CA LEU A 246 29.19 -10.32 -15.24
C LEU A 246 28.73 -11.77 -15.37
N GLN A 247 29.61 -12.68 -15.82
CA GLN A 247 29.28 -14.10 -16.02
C GLN A 247 28.98 -14.80 -14.69
N GLU A 248 29.85 -14.66 -13.70
CA GLU A 248 29.62 -15.19 -12.33
C GLU A 248 28.34 -14.60 -11.74
N GLY A 249 28.11 -13.30 -11.96
CA GLY A 249 26.88 -12.63 -11.55
C GLY A 249 25.64 -13.26 -12.17
N PHE A 250 25.66 -13.53 -13.47
CA PHE A 250 24.54 -14.15 -14.19
C PHE A 250 24.21 -15.53 -13.62
N GLU A 251 25.21 -16.38 -13.41
CA GLU A 251 25.03 -17.71 -12.82
C GLU A 251 24.41 -17.65 -11.43
N LEU A 252 24.93 -16.79 -10.55
CA LEU A 252 24.41 -16.62 -9.18
C LEU A 252 22.95 -16.12 -9.15
N ILE A 253 22.59 -15.20 -10.04
CA ILE A 253 21.20 -14.73 -10.13
C ILE A 253 20.29 -15.81 -10.70
N ASN A 254 20.76 -16.64 -11.64
CA ASN A 254 19.99 -17.74 -12.19
C ASN A 254 19.75 -18.86 -11.15
N GLU A 255 20.75 -19.15 -10.32
CA GLU A 255 20.58 -20.06 -9.17
C GLU A 255 19.58 -19.51 -8.14
N SER A 256 19.67 -18.21 -7.83
CA SER A 256 18.66 -17.54 -7.00
C SER A 256 17.25 -17.69 -7.60
N LEU A 257 17.09 -17.48 -8.92
CA LEU A 257 15.81 -17.63 -9.61
C LEU A 257 15.25 -19.04 -9.48
N SER A 258 16.09 -20.07 -9.65
CA SER A 258 15.72 -21.48 -9.50
C SER A 258 15.21 -21.78 -8.09
N LEU A 259 15.96 -21.36 -7.06
CA LEU A 259 15.61 -21.57 -5.66
C LEU A 259 14.32 -20.82 -5.29
N LEU A 260 14.17 -19.55 -5.69
CA LEU A 260 12.95 -18.77 -5.44
C LEU A 260 11.73 -19.42 -6.09
N THR A 261 11.88 -19.96 -7.30
CA THR A 261 10.80 -20.66 -8.00
C THR A 261 10.41 -21.95 -7.27
N GLY A 262 11.38 -22.67 -6.70
CA GLY A 262 11.12 -23.86 -5.89
C GLY A 262 10.37 -23.57 -4.58
N VAL A 263 10.66 -22.44 -3.93
CA VAL A 263 10.04 -22.06 -2.64
C VAL A 263 8.69 -21.37 -2.82
N TYR A 264 8.58 -20.44 -3.76
CA TYR A 264 7.40 -19.57 -3.92
C TYR A 264 6.47 -19.99 -5.06
N GLY A 265 6.92 -20.89 -5.94
CA GLY A 265 6.26 -21.16 -7.21
C GLY A 265 6.56 -20.10 -8.28
N PRO A 266 5.87 -20.12 -9.43
CA PRO A 266 6.26 -19.32 -10.60
C PRO A 266 5.90 -17.82 -10.53
N LEU A 267 5.10 -17.39 -9.54
CA LEU A 267 4.56 -16.03 -9.45
C LEU A 267 4.92 -15.40 -8.10
N HIS A 268 6.06 -14.70 -8.04
CA HIS A 268 6.52 -13.98 -6.84
C HIS A 268 7.27 -12.69 -7.23
N PRO A 269 7.17 -11.58 -6.46
CA PRO A 269 7.88 -10.33 -6.78
C PRO A 269 9.39 -10.50 -6.96
N ASP A 270 10.03 -11.31 -6.12
CA ASP A 270 11.49 -11.50 -6.15
C ASP A 270 11.96 -12.29 -7.38
N ILE A 271 11.10 -13.16 -7.91
CA ILE A 271 11.34 -13.85 -9.19
C ILE A 271 11.33 -12.82 -10.32
N GLY A 272 10.39 -11.87 -10.30
CA GLY A 272 10.38 -10.73 -11.21
C GLY A 272 11.66 -9.89 -11.11
N ALA A 273 12.15 -9.64 -9.89
CA ALA A 273 13.40 -8.92 -9.67
C ALA A 273 14.63 -9.64 -10.24
N CYS A 274 14.69 -10.98 -10.11
CA CYS A 274 15.75 -11.79 -10.72
C CYS A 274 15.69 -11.73 -12.25
N ASN A 275 14.51 -11.92 -12.84
CA ASN A 275 14.33 -11.84 -14.29
C ASN A 275 14.76 -10.49 -14.86
N ARG A 276 14.38 -9.38 -14.20
CA ARG A 276 14.81 -8.03 -14.60
C ARG A 276 16.33 -7.86 -14.56
N LEU A 277 17.00 -8.42 -13.54
CA LEU A 277 18.46 -8.35 -13.46
C LEU A 277 19.14 -9.22 -14.52
N LEU A 278 18.62 -10.43 -14.78
CA LEU A 278 19.10 -11.29 -15.87
C LEU A 278 18.89 -10.65 -17.25
N ALA A 279 17.77 -9.96 -17.46
CA ALA A 279 17.51 -9.22 -18.70
C ALA A 279 18.60 -8.16 -18.94
N ARG A 280 18.88 -7.34 -17.92
CA ARG A 280 19.93 -6.32 -17.99
C ARG A 280 21.31 -6.90 -18.24
N LEU A 281 21.65 -8.01 -17.58
CA LEU A 281 22.94 -8.69 -17.79
C LEU A 281 23.05 -9.26 -19.21
N SER A 282 22.01 -9.96 -19.69
CA SER A 282 21.97 -10.53 -21.04
C SER A 282 22.13 -9.45 -22.11
N TYR A 283 21.50 -8.28 -21.90
CA TYR A 283 21.64 -7.14 -22.79
C TYR A 283 23.09 -6.63 -22.85
N VAL A 284 23.75 -6.47 -21.69
CA VAL A 284 25.16 -6.03 -21.62
C VAL A 284 26.11 -7.07 -22.23
N MET A 285 25.79 -8.36 -22.16
CA MET A 285 26.56 -9.45 -22.76
C MET A 285 26.31 -9.61 -24.27
N GLY A 286 25.36 -8.87 -24.86
CA GLY A 286 25.03 -8.92 -26.29
C GLY A 286 23.97 -9.95 -26.69
N GLU A 287 23.38 -10.66 -25.72
CA GLU A 287 22.33 -11.66 -25.94
C GLU A 287 20.94 -11.01 -25.92
N HIS A 288 20.63 -10.19 -26.92
CA HIS A 288 19.40 -9.40 -26.96
C HIS A 288 18.11 -10.24 -26.94
N GLN A 289 18.11 -11.42 -27.57
CA GLN A 289 16.94 -12.30 -27.58
C GLN A 289 16.65 -12.87 -26.19
N ALA A 290 17.69 -13.24 -25.43
CA ALA A 290 17.54 -13.70 -24.05
C ALA A 290 17.08 -12.56 -23.14
N ALA A 291 17.65 -11.35 -23.32
CA ALA A 291 17.26 -10.16 -22.59
C ALA A 291 15.76 -9.87 -22.70
N LEU A 292 15.24 -9.87 -23.94
CA LEU A 292 13.82 -9.63 -24.20
C LEU A 292 12.92 -10.67 -23.54
N LEU A 293 13.30 -11.95 -23.58
CA LEU A 293 12.54 -13.03 -22.93
C LEU A 293 12.50 -12.88 -21.41
N PHE A 294 13.62 -12.53 -20.78
CA PHE A 294 13.67 -12.27 -19.34
C PHE A 294 12.86 -11.04 -18.95
N GLN A 295 12.96 -9.95 -19.72
CA GLN A 295 12.20 -8.73 -19.45
C GLN A 295 10.69 -8.96 -19.61
N HIS A 296 10.28 -9.69 -20.65
CA HIS A 296 8.88 -10.11 -20.82
C HIS A 296 8.36 -10.91 -19.63
N ARG A 297 9.16 -11.86 -19.11
CA ARG A 297 8.81 -12.63 -17.90
C ARG A 297 8.66 -11.72 -16.68
N ALA A 298 9.56 -10.76 -16.48
CA ALA A 298 9.47 -9.80 -15.38
C ALA A 298 8.18 -8.98 -15.45
N THR A 299 7.82 -8.48 -16.63
CA THR A 299 6.58 -7.74 -16.88
C THR A 299 5.33 -8.58 -16.57
N MET A 300 5.26 -9.81 -17.08
CA MET A 300 4.15 -10.73 -16.83
C MET A 300 3.99 -11.05 -15.33
N ILE A 301 5.10 -11.29 -14.63
CA ILE A 301 5.06 -11.53 -13.18
C ILE A 301 4.57 -10.29 -12.44
N SER A 302 5.08 -9.10 -12.78
CA SER A 302 4.65 -7.86 -12.12
C SER A 302 3.16 -7.58 -12.33
N GLU A 303 2.65 -7.78 -13.54
CA GLU A 303 1.23 -7.62 -13.84
C GLU A 303 0.36 -8.56 -13.00
N ARG A 304 0.75 -9.83 -12.90
CA ARG A 304 -0.01 -10.85 -12.15
C ARG A 304 0.05 -10.64 -10.65
N VAL A 305 1.18 -10.19 -10.12
CA VAL A 305 1.39 -10.07 -8.67
C VAL A 305 0.94 -8.71 -8.14
N HIS A 306 1.24 -7.63 -8.86
CA HIS A 306 0.96 -6.27 -8.41
C HIS A 306 -0.27 -5.64 -9.07
N GLY A 307 -0.71 -6.18 -10.22
CA GLY A 307 -1.73 -5.57 -11.06
C GLY A 307 -1.15 -4.59 -12.09
N VAL A 308 -1.96 -4.26 -13.09
CA VAL A 308 -1.60 -3.35 -14.21
C VAL A 308 -1.30 -1.93 -13.73
N ASP A 309 -1.99 -1.47 -12.69
CA ASP A 309 -1.86 -0.09 -12.19
C ASP A 309 -0.68 0.15 -11.27
N ASN A 310 0.04 -0.91 -10.87
CA ASN A 310 1.13 -0.75 -9.93
C ASN A 310 2.29 0.02 -10.59
N PRO A 311 2.91 0.99 -9.91
CA PRO A 311 4.05 1.72 -10.44
C PRO A 311 5.18 0.81 -10.94
N ASN A 312 5.43 -0.31 -10.26
CA ASN A 312 6.44 -1.29 -10.67
C ASN A 312 6.08 -1.92 -12.01
N THR A 313 4.82 -2.30 -12.22
CA THR A 313 4.36 -2.86 -13.51
C THR A 313 4.50 -1.83 -14.64
N THR A 314 4.18 -0.56 -14.37
CA THR A 314 4.42 0.53 -15.34
C THR A 314 5.89 0.64 -15.71
N THR A 315 6.81 0.56 -14.73
CA THR A 315 8.25 0.57 -15.02
C THR A 315 8.71 -0.65 -15.82
N GLU A 316 8.15 -1.84 -15.55
CA GLU A 316 8.48 -3.04 -16.34
C GLU A 316 8.00 -2.92 -17.78
N TYR A 317 6.83 -2.33 -18.02
CA TYR A 317 6.37 -2.04 -19.37
C TYR A 317 7.32 -1.10 -20.10
N VAL A 318 7.73 0.01 -19.47
CA VAL A 318 8.66 0.97 -20.09
C VAL A 318 9.98 0.29 -20.46
N SER A 319 10.54 -0.52 -19.56
CA SER A 319 11.77 -1.28 -19.83
C SER A 319 11.58 -2.29 -20.97
N TYR A 320 10.45 -3.00 -20.99
CA TYR A 320 10.14 -3.94 -22.07
C TYR A 320 9.99 -3.27 -23.43
N TRP A 321 9.35 -2.09 -23.49
CA TRP A 321 9.24 -1.29 -24.71
C TRP A 321 10.59 -0.78 -25.20
N HIS A 322 11.51 -0.45 -24.29
CA HIS A 322 12.86 -0.04 -24.65
C HIS A 322 13.65 -1.20 -25.28
N ASP A 323 13.52 -2.41 -24.74
CA ASP A 323 14.23 -3.60 -25.27
C ASP A 323 13.66 -4.12 -26.61
N LEU A 324 12.49 -3.63 -27.02
CA LEU A 324 11.84 -3.92 -28.31
C LEU A 324 12.30 -3.01 -29.46
N MET A 325 12.86 -1.83 -29.16
CA MET A 325 13.30 -0.83 -30.14
C MET A 325 14.78 -0.96 -30.46
#